data_AF-A0A933QTI0-F1
#
_entry.id   AF-A0A933QTI0-F1
#
_cell.length_a   1.000
_cell.length_b   1.000
_cell.length_c   1.000
_cell.angle_alpha   90.00
_cell.angle_beta   90.00
_cell.angle_gamma   90.00
#
_symmetry.space_group_name_H-M   'P 1'
#
loop_
_entity.id
_entity.type
_entity.pdbx_description
1 polymer ?
#
loop_
_entity_poly.entity_id
_entity_poly.type
_entity_poly.pdbx_seq_one_letter_code
_entity_poly.pdbx_strand_id
1 'polypeptide(L)'
;MAECKVLRPFKDGKELWIGLDEPGFRRKVFKLVDKELVGSEHIVAGLTIFEPGESSSRHNHPGSEEVDIMVRGTGEVVTEDGKRIPFDAGDWVFIPEGQFHQHVNNGNEPLWLIWMYTPPGELPKT
;
A
#
# COMPACT_ATOMS: atom_id res chain seq x y z
N MET A 1 17.32 -21.11 -12.41
CA MET A 1 16.40 -21.59 -11.35
C MET A 1 15.99 -20.37 -10.54
N ALA A 2 14.72 -20.26 -10.14
CA ALA A 2 14.31 -19.22 -9.22
C ALA A 2 14.90 -19.51 -7.82
N GLU A 3 15.44 -18.49 -7.17
CA GLU A 3 16.08 -18.60 -5.85
C GLU A 3 15.23 -17.87 -4.80
N CYS A 4 15.15 -18.41 -3.59
CA CYS A 4 14.50 -17.73 -2.47
C CYS A 4 15.31 -16.50 -2.06
N LYS A 5 14.63 -15.36 -1.84
CA LYS A 5 15.27 -14.09 -1.50
C LYS A 5 14.75 -13.57 -0.17
N VAL A 6 15.67 -13.10 0.68
CA VAL A 6 15.33 -12.29 1.86
C VAL A 6 15.45 -10.82 1.47
N LEU A 7 14.33 -10.09 1.54
CA LEU A 7 14.25 -8.69 1.17
C LEU A 7 14.11 -7.81 2.40
N ARG A 8 14.91 -6.76 2.49
CA ARG A 8 14.88 -5.75 3.56
C ARG A 8 14.31 -4.45 2.98
N PRO A 9 13.15 -3.95 3.46
CA PRO A 9 12.48 -2.77 2.90
C PRO A 9 13.42 -1.59 2.62
N PHE A 10 14.22 -1.19 3.61
CA PHE A 10 15.09 -0.01 3.57
C PHE A 10 16.44 -0.22 2.89
N LYS A 11 16.72 -1.42 2.38
CA LYS A 11 17.98 -1.75 1.69
C LYS A 11 17.72 -2.20 0.26
N ASP A 12 16.74 -3.07 0.09
CA ASP A 12 16.51 -3.80 -1.16
C ASP A 12 15.27 -3.26 -1.91
N GLY A 13 14.37 -2.57 -1.21
CA GLY A 13 13.14 -2.05 -1.80
C GLY A 13 13.38 -0.88 -2.75
N LYS A 14 12.62 -0.84 -3.85
CA LYS A 14 12.55 0.33 -4.73
C LYS A 14 11.77 1.42 -3.99
N GLU A 15 12.48 2.44 -3.48
CA GLU A 15 11.88 3.59 -2.83
C GLU A 15 11.15 4.46 -3.86
N LEU A 16 9.88 4.74 -3.58
CA LEU A 16 8.99 5.53 -4.41
C LEU A 16 8.23 6.51 -3.50
N TRP A 17 7.99 7.71 -4.03
CA TRP A 17 7.02 8.65 -3.46
C TRP A 17 5.78 8.59 -4.33
N ILE A 18 4.67 8.08 -3.79
CA ILE A 18 3.43 7.84 -4.54
C ILE A 18 2.33 8.72 -3.98
N GLY A 19 1.59 9.41 -4.84
CA GLY A 19 0.52 10.31 -4.43
C GLY A 19 0.33 11.50 -5.36
N LEU A 20 -0.38 12.50 -4.86
CA LEU A 20 -0.59 13.78 -5.55
C LEU A 20 0.52 14.78 -5.20
N ASP A 21 0.71 15.80 -6.04
CA ASP A 21 1.62 16.92 -5.75
C ASP A 21 0.98 17.94 -4.80
N GLU A 22 0.31 17.43 -3.76
CA GLU A 22 -0.43 18.19 -2.75
C GLU A 22 0.02 17.76 -1.34
N PRO A 23 0.22 18.70 -0.39
CA PRO A 23 0.59 18.36 0.98
C PRO A 23 -0.39 17.37 1.62
N GLY A 24 0.13 16.31 2.24
CA GLY A 24 -0.70 15.28 2.90
C GLY A 24 -1.26 14.20 1.97
N PHE A 25 -1.00 14.25 0.66
CA PHE A 25 -1.45 13.23 -0.29
C PHE A 25 -0.30 12.43 -0.91
N ARG A 26 0.89 12.49 -0.31
CA ARG A 26 2.05 11.67 -0.67
C ARG A 26 2.35 10.69 0.45
N ARG A 27 2.91 9.54 0.08
CA ARG A 27 3.38 8.50 1.00
C ARG A 27 4.68 7.90 0.50
N LYS A 28 5.46 7.36 1.43
CA LYS A 28 6.69 6.64 1.11
C LYS A 28 6.38 5.16 0.88
N VAL A 29 6.78 4.63 -0.26
CA VAL A 29 6.55 3.24 -0.66
C VAL A 29 7.87 2.55 -0.93
N PHE A 30 8.05 1.36 -0.38
CA PHE A 30 9.15 0.45 -0.66
C PHE A 30 8.58 -0.78 -1.35
N LYS A 31 8.65 -0.81 -2.68
CA LYS A 31 8.19 -1.97 -3.45
C LYS A 31 9.25 -3.06 -3.39
N LEU A 32 8.85 -4.26 -2.94
CA LEU A 32 9.75 -5.36 -2.58
C LEU A 32 9.56 -6.58 -3.47
N VAL A 33 8.32 -6.90 -3.80
CA VAL A 33 8.01 -8.01 -4.69
C VAL A 33 7.44 -7.41 -5.96
N ASP A 34 8.16 -7.52 -7.07
CA ASP A 34 7.67 -7.23 -8.42
C ASP A 34 8.50 -7.99 -9.47
N LYS A 35 8.14 -7.82 -10.75
CA LYS A 35 8.85 -8.45 -11.86
C LYS A 35 10.29 -7.95 -12.01
N GLU A 36 10.55 -6.67 -11.76
CA GLU A 36 11.88 -6.06 -11.95
C GLU A 36 12.88 -6.54 -10.89
N LEU A 37 12.48 -6.52 -9.61
CA LEU A 37 13.36 -6.78 -8.47
C LEU A 37 13.57 -8.26 -8.20
N VAL A 38 12.50 -9.07 -8.31
CA VAL A 38 12.54 -10.50 -7.97
C VAL A 38 12.00 -11.43 -9.04
N GLY A 39 11.49 -10.92 -10.17
CA GLY A 39 10.94 -11.76 -11.23
C GLY A 39 9.57 -12.34 -10.90
N SER A 40 8.82 -11.72 -9.99
CA SER A 40 7.46 -12.17 -9.65
C SER A 40 6.49 -11.89 -10.80
N GLU A 41 5.72 -12.90 -11.20
CA GLU A 41 4.69 -12.79 -12.26
C GLU A 41 3.26 -12.72 -11.71
N HIS A 42 3.07 -13.07 -10.43
CA HIS A 42 1.73 -13.24 -9.84
C HIS A 42 1.48 -12.29 -8.68
N ILE A 43 2.52 -11.86 -7.97
CA ILE A 43 2.38 -11.07 -6.75
C ILE A 43 3.14 -9.77 -6.93
N VAL A 44 2.53 -8.67 -6.51
CA VAL A 44 3.25 -7.44 -6.20
C VAL A 44 2.96 -7.05 -4.76
N ALA A 45 4.00 -6.67 -4.04
CA ALA A 45 3.90 -6.35 -2.61
C ALA A 45 4.98 -5.37 -2.17
N GLY A 46 4.71 -4.68 -1.06
CA GLY A 46 5.65 -3.73 -0.49
C GLY A 46 5.27 -3.24 0.90
N LEU A 47 6.05 -2.28 1.38
CA LEU A 47 5.80 -1.54 2.60
C LEU A 47 5.42 -0.11 2.22
N THR A 48 4.40 0.45 2.87
CA THR A 48 4.05 1.87 2.77
C THR A 48 4.11 2.51 4.15
N ILE A 49 4.64 3.73 4.20
CA ILE A 49 4.71 4.57 5.40
C ILE A 49 4.00 5.89 5.11
N PHE A 50 3.10 6.26 6.02
CA PHE A 50 2.41 7.55 6.07
C PHE A 50 2.81 8.28 7.35
N GLU A 51 3.32 9.50 7.23
CA GLU A 51 3.47 10.42 8.36
C GLU A 51 2.10 10.91 8.85
N PRO A 52 2.00 11.48 10.07
CA PRO A 52 0.74 12.03 10.59
C PRO A 52 0.09 13.02 9.61
N GLY A 53 -1.18 12.80 9.30
CA GLY A 53 -1.95 13.61 8.35
C GLY A 53 -1.73 13.27 6.87
N GLU A 54 -0.87 12.31 6.55
CA GLU A 54 -0.71 11.81 5.18
C GLU A 54 -1.79 10.79 4.80
N SER A 55 -2.06 10.71 3.50
CA SER A 55 -2.99 9.78 2.90
C SER A 55 -2.51 9.35 1.51
N SER A 56 -3.05 8.25 1.01
CA SER A 56 -2.90 7.90 -0.40
C SER A 56 -3.81 8.80 -1.24
N SER A 57 -3.59 8.86 -2.55
CA SER A 57 -4.70 9.24 -3.43
C SER A 57 -5.81 8.19 -3.33
N ARG A 58 -7.02 8.56 -3.73
CA ARG A 58 -8.11 7.59 -3.90
C ARG A 58 -7.88 6.84 -5.21
N HIS A 59 -7.71 5.53 -5.16
CA HIS A 59 -7.32 4.71 -6.30
C HIS A 59 -7.94 3.33 -6.25
N ASN A 60 -7.74 2.55 -7.31
CA ASN A 60 -8.12 1.16 -7.39
C ASN A 60 -7.11 0.36 -8.25
N HIS A 61 -7.27 -0.96 -8.22
CA HIS A 61 -6.53 -1.90 -9.05
C HIS A 61 -7.50 -2.75 -9.87
N PRO A 62 -7.88 -2.31 -11.09
CA PRO A 62 -8.75 -3.10 -11.96
C PRO A 62 -8.16 -4.49 -12.21
N GLY A 63 -8.97 -5.54 -12.04
CA GLY A 63 -8.51 -6.91 -12.23
C GLY A 63 -7.65 -7.48 -11.11
N SER A 64 -7.45 -6.78 -9.98
CA SER A 64 -6.66 -7.27 -8.83
C SER A 64 -7.40 -7.17 -7.51
N GLU A 65 -7.37 -8.23 -6.71
CA GLU A 65 -7.69 -8.17 -5.29
C GLU A 65 -6.47 -7.67 -4.51
N GLU A 66 -6.71 -6.96 -3.40
CA GLU A 66 -5.66 -6.40 -2.55
C GLU A 66 -5.90 -6.72 -1.08
N VAL A 67 -4.80 -6.93 -0.36
CA VAL A 67 -4.78 -7.09 1.08
C VAL A 67 -3.69 -6.21 1.69
N ASP A 68 -4.08 -5.51 2.75
CA ASP A 68 -3.19 -4.67 3.53
C ASP A 68 -3.15 -5.12 4.99
N ILE A 69 -1.95 -5.16 5.54
CA ILE A 69 -1.70 -5.58 6.93
C ILE A 69 -1.09 -4.39 7.65
N MET A 70 -1.78 -3.89 8.67
CA MET A 70 -1.31 -2.76 9.46
C MET A 70 -0.25 -3.24 10.43
N VAL A 71 0.98 -2.75 10.29
CA VAL A 71 2.14 -3.20 11.09
C VAL A 71 2.39 -2.29 12.28
N ARG A 72 2.14 -0.99 12.12
CA ARG A 72 2.34 0.03 13.16
C ARG A 72 1.40 1.20 12.93
N GLY A 73 0.95 1.82 14.02
CA GLY A 73 0.10 3.01 13.97
C GLY A 73 -1.37 2.66 13.84
N THR A 74 -2.19 3.68 13.68
CA THR A 74 -3.64 3.61 13.53
C THR A 74 -4.07 4.48 12.36
N GLY A 75 -5.25 4.23 11.82
CA GLY A 75 -5.75 5.04 10.71
C GLY A 75 -7.15 4.60 10.31
N GLU A 76 -7.50 4.94 9.08
CA GLU A 76 -8.77 4.53 8.48
C GLU A 76 -8.63 4.25 6.99
N VAL A 77 -9.44 3.31 6.51
CA VAL A 77 -9.68 3.10 5.08
C VAL A 77 -10.97 3.82 4.69
N VAL A 78 -10.91 4.61 3.62
CA VAL A 78 -12.08 5.22 2.98
C VAL A 78 -12.48 4.32 1.82
N THR A 79 -13.70 3.78 1.87
CA THR A 79 -14.26 2.89 0.84
C THR A 79 -14.84 3.67 -0.34
N GLU A 80 -15.29 2.95 -1.37
CA GLU A 80 -15.85 3.53 -2.59
C GLU A 80 -17.07 4.44 -2.36
N ASP A 81 -17.93 4.09 -1.41
CA ASP A 81 -19.08 4.89 -1.00
C ASP A 81 -18.72 6.02 -0.01
N GLY A 82 -17.43 6.20 0.29
CA GLY A 82 -16.93 7.23 1.19
C GLY A 82 -17.02 6.88 2.68
N LYS A 83 -17.42 5.65 3.03
CA LYS A 83 -17.41 5.20 4.43
C LYS A 83 -15.97 5.13 4.94
N ARG A 84 -15.77 5.69 6.14
CA ARG A 84 -14.49 5.62 6.87
C ARG A 84 -14.55 4.48 7.86
N ILE A 85 -13.62 3.55 7.76
CA ILE A 85 -13.53 2.36 8.61
C ILE A 85 -12.18 2.44 9.34
N PRO A 86 -12.16 2.60 10.68
CA PRO A 86 -10.91 2.66 11.43
C PRO A 86 -10.22 1.30 11.47
N PHE A 87 -8.90 1.31 11.59
CA PHE A 87 -8.06 0.14 11.83
C PHE A 87 -6.94 0.47 12.82
N ASP A 88 -6.46 -0.57 13.50
CA ASP A 88 -5.31 -0.53 14.40
C ASP A 88 -4.16 -1.42 13.89
N ALA A 89 -2.99 -1.30 14.52
CA ALA A 89 -1.88 -2.21 14.24
C ALA A 89 -2.28 -3.68 14.55
N GLY A 90 -2.02 -4.56 13.59
CA GLY A 90 -2.43 -5.97 13.61
C GLY A 90 -3.68 -6.27 12.78
N ASP A 91 -4.46 -5.24 12.42
CA ASP A 91 -5.65 -5.42 11.57
C ASP A 91 -5.28 -5.65 10.11
N TRP A 92 -6.22 -6.29 9.41
CA TRP A 92 -6.14 -6.61 7.98
C TRP A 92 -7.27 -5.91 7.25
N VAL A 93 -6.95 -5.29 6.13
CA VAL A 93 -7.91 -4.69 5.21
C VAL A 93 -7.93 -5.52 3.93
N PHE A 94 -9.12 -5.97 3.53
CA PHE A 94 -9.33 -6.63 2.25
C PHE A 94 -10.06 -5.68 1.31
N ILE A 95 -9.50 -5.51 0.11
CA ILE A 95 -10.05 -4.66 -0.94
C ILE A 95 -10.43 -5.58 -2.12
N PRO A 96 -11.73 -5.70 -2.42
CA PRO A 96 -12.19 -6.47 -3.57
C PRO A 96 -11.66 -5.93 -4.90
N GLU A 97 -11.70 -6.76 -5.93
CA GLU A 97 -11.27 -6.40 -7.27
C GLU A 97 -11.84 -5.05 -7.75
N GLY A 98 -10.94 -4.14 -8.17
CA GLY A 98 -11.32 -2.87 -8.77
C GLY A 98 -11.98 -1.87 -7.83
N GLN A 99 -12.11 -2.17 -6.53
CA GLN A 99 -12.75 -1.27 -5.58
C GLN A 99 -11.88 -0.05 -5.27
N PHE A 100 -12.51 1.13 -5.34
CA PHE A 100 -11.85 2.37 -4.94
C PHE A 100 -11.65 2.41 -3.44
N HIS A 101 -10.43 2.74 -3.02
CA HIS A 101 -10.08 2.88 -1.62
C HIS A 101 -9.03 3.97 -1.40
N GLN A 102 -8.90 4.39 -0.14
CA GLN A 102 -7.88 5.34 0.30
C GLN A 102 -7.45 5.01 1.72
N HIS A 103 -6.15 4.97 1.96
CA HIS A 103 -5.59 4.87 3.31
C HIS A 103 -5.29 6.26 3.85
N VAL A 104 -5.70 6.53 5.08
CA VAL A 104 -5.51 7.82 5.75
C VAL A 104 -4.89 7.60 7.12
N ASN A 105 -3.76 8.26 7.38
CA ASN A 105 -3.22 8.39 8.72
C ASN A 105 -3.83 9.62 9.41
N ASN A 106 -4.94 9.40 10.12
CA ASN A 106 -5.58 10.42 10.95
C ASN A 106 -5.06 10.44 12.40
N GLY A 107 -3.99 9.68 12.68
CA GLY A 107 -3.33 9.63 13.98
C GLY A 107 -2.22 10.68 14.14
N ASN A 108 -1.48 10.57 15.24
CA ASN A 108 -0.36 11.45 15.59
C ASN A 108 1.02 10.78 15.49
N GLU A 109 1.06 9.52 15.04
CA GLU A 109 2.28 8.72 14.86
C GLU A 109 2.32 8.14 13.44
N PRO A 110 3.50 7.75 12.92
CA PRO A 110 3.60 7.14 11.60
C PRO A 110 2.80 5.83 11.48
N LEU A 111 2.02 5.70 10.41
CA LEU A 111 1.30 4.48 10.01
C LEU A 111 2.15 3.68 9.03
N TRP A 112 2.30 2.38 9.28
CA TRP A 112 3.04 1.44 8.44
C TRP A 112 2.12 0.31 8.04
N LEU A 113 2.03 0.04 6.74
CA LEU A 113 1.27 -1.10 6.22
C LEU A 113 2.08 -1.90 5.21
N ILE A 114 1.90 -3.22 5.23
CA ILE A 114 2.34 -4.12 4.17
C ILE A 114 1.16 -4.32 3.25
N TRP A 115 1.35 -4.07 1.96
CA TRP A 115 0.33 -4.22 0.93
C TRP A 115 0.71 -5.33 -0.03
N MET A 116 -0.28 -6.01 -0.59
CA MET A 116 -0.14 -7.00 -1.64
C MET A 116 -1.36 -7.01 -2.52
N TYR A 117 -1.17 -6.98 -3.84
CA TYR A 117 -2.25 -7.22 -4.79
C TYR A 117 -1.86 -8.20 -5.89
N THR A 118 -2.87 -8.89 -6.42
CA THR A 118 -2.71 -9.92 -7.46
C THR A 118 -3.94 -9.99 -8.36
N PRO A 119 -3.79 -10.26 -9.66
CA PRO A 119 -2.53 -10.25 -10.43
C PRO A 119 -1.82 -8.87 -10.42
N PRO A 120 -0.54 -8.77 -10.82
CA PRO A 120 0.13 -7.49 -10.88
C PRO A 120 -0.50 -6.60 -11.97
N GLY A 121 -1.26 -5.60 -11.55
CA GLY A 121 -1.85 -4.55 -12.40
C GLY A 121 -1.01 -3.27 -12.48
N GLU A 122 -1.52 -2.28 -13.21
CA GLU A 122 -0.93 -0.93 -13.26
C GLU A 122 -0.87 -0.32 -11.85
N LEU A 123 0.22 0.38 -11.54
CA LEU A 123 0.30 1.21 -10.34
C LEU A 123 -0.71 2.38 -10.46
N PRO A 124 -1.22 2.90 -9.34
CA PRO A 124 -2.15 4.02 -9.35
C PRO A 124 -1.56 5.19 -10.15
N LYS A 125 -2.23 5.58 -11.23
CA LYS A 125 -1.86 6.73 -12.05
C LYS A 125 -2.43 7.97 -11.35
N THR A 126 -1.73 8.42 -10.30
CA THR A 126 -2.01 9.66 -9.52
C THR A 126 -3.44 9.80 -9.01
#